data_AF-A0A2G6G6K3-F1
#
_entry.id   AF-A0A2G6G6K3-F1
#
_cell.length_a   1.000
_cell.length_b   1.000
_cell.length_c   1.000
_cell.angle_alpha   90.00
_cell.angle_beta   90.00
_cell.angle_gamma   90.00
#
_symmetry.space_group_name_H-M   'P 1'
#
loop_
_entity.id
_entity.type
_entity.pdbx_description
1 polymer ?
#
loop_
_entity_poly.entity_id
_entity_poly.type
_entity_poly.pdbx_seq_one_letter_code
_entity_poly.pdbx_strand_id
1 'polypeptide(L)'
;MKIFRYSKKNIASDKGFTLLELIVVIAILGIISAIAIPNFLGYIDKVNYSVDVSNAKMMYDAYVAAEAGGTELILTGGVSPIKYHENRNYVTPNLLQKGDIVKEALGEVPECKTKYFRERFHVQVNDINNSSGKAHIIIKVYKKGNTEPYQIYPDPPTLDDFIQGTNLK
;
A
#
# COMPACT_ATOMS: atom_id res chain seq x y z
N MET A 1 43.85 70.58 18.72
CA MET A 1 42.47 70.75 18.19
C MET A 1 42.05 69.44 17.54
N LYS A 2 41.13 68.67 18.14
CA LYS A 2 40.64 67.38 17.58
C LYS A 2 39.24 67.60 17.01
N ILE A 3 39.08 67.33 15.72
CA ILE A 3 37.81 67.45 15.00
C ILE A 3 37.06 66.11 15.16
N PHE A 4 35.98 66.11 15.94
CA PHE A 4 35.07 64.96 16.03
C PHE A 4 34.18 64.92 14.79
N ARG A 5 34.39 63.93 13.92
CA ARG A 5 33.52 63.66 12.77
C ARG A 5 32.31 62.85 13.25
N TYR A 6 31.12 63.44 13.18
CA TYR A 6 29.85 62.76 13.46
C TYR A 6 29.46 61.91 12.24
N SER A 7 29.59 60.59 12.38
CA SER A 7 29.16 59.64 11.35
C SER A 7 27.66 59.39 11.49
N LYS A 8 26.89 59.74 10.46
CA LYS A 8 25.44 59.53 10.39
C LYS A 8 25.18 58.03 10.18
N LYS A 9 24.80 57.30 11.24
CA LYS A 9 24.34 55.92 11.14
C LYS A 9 23.05 55.88 10.30
N ASN A 10 23.08 55.19 9.16
CA ASN A 10 21.87 54.77 8.48
C ASN A 10 21.18 53.72 9.37
N ILE A 11 20.03 54.06 9.93
CA ILE A 11 19.16 53.09 10.59
C ILE A 11 18.56 52.28 9.45
N ALA A 12 19.16 51.13 9.15
CA ALA A 12 18.48 50.12 8.35
C ALA A 12 17.17 49.80 9.10
N SER A 13 16.04 50.02 8.45
CA SER A 13 14.73 49.75 9.01
C SER A 13 14.58 48.24 9.16
N ASP A 14 14.93 47.71 10.32
CA ASP A 14 14.55 46.37 10.74
C ASP A 14 13.03 46.38 10.96
N LYS A 15 12.30 46.21 9.86
CA LYS A 15 10.87 45.93 9.89
C LYS A 15 10.70 44.50 10.41
N GLY A 16 10.64 44.36 11.73
CA GLY A 16 10.25 43.12 12.37
C GLY A 16 8.85 42.71 11.93
N PHE A 17 8.64 41.41 11.74
CA PHE A 17 7.33 40.82 11.46
C PHE A 17 6.37 41.20 12.58
N THR A 18 5.18 41.70 12.25
CA THR A 18 4.21 42.04 13.29
C THR A 18 3.56 40.76 13.83
N LEU A 19 3.32 40.69 15.13
CA LEU A 19 2.57 39.57 15.71
C LEU A 19 1.17 39.46 15.08
N LEU A 20 0.60 40.61 14.70
CA LEU A 20 -0.69 40.67 14.03
C LEU A 20 -0.69 39.96 12.68
N GLU A 21 0.34 40.18 11.85
CA GLU A 21 0.48 39.50 10.55
C GLU A 21 0.49 37.98 10.73
N LEU A 22 1.19 37.48 11.76
CA LEU A 22 1.21 36.04 12.03
C LEU A 22 -0.15 35.51 12.52
N ILE A 23 -0.83 36.25 13.41
CA ILE A 23 -2.13 35.85 13.98
C ILE A 23 -3.20 35.77 12.88
N VAL A 24 -3.24 36.71 11.96
CA VAL A 24 -4.21 36.70 10.85
C VAL A 24 -3.94 35.53 9.90
N VAL A 25 -2.67 35.21 9.62
CA VAL A 25 -2.30 34.09 8.75
C VAL A 25 -2.74 32.75 9.36
N ILE A 26 -2.44 32.49 10.63
CA ILE A 26 -2.86 31.23 11.28
C ILE A 26 -4.39 31.16 11.43
N ALA A 27 -5.08 32.30 11.58
CA ALA A 27 -6.53 32.35 11.63
C ALA A 27 -7.15 31.90 10.29
N ILE A 28 -6.66 32.42 9.16
CA ILE A 28 -7.15 32.03 7.83
C ILE A 28 -6.77 30.57 7.52
N LEU A 29 -5.53 30.17 7.81
CA LEU A 29 -5.09 28.77 7.64
C LEU A 29 -5.93 27.82 8.48
N GLY A 30 -6.34 28.20 9.70
CA GLY A 30 -7.22 27.41 10.55
C GLY A 30 -8.58 27.15 9.90
N ILE A 31 -9.20 28.19 9.33
CA ILE A 31 -10.50 28.08 8.66
C ILE A 31 -10.42 27.14 7.44
N ILE A 32 -9.41 27.31 6.60
CA ILE A 32 -9.22 26.46 5.41
C ILE A 32 -8.90 25.02 5.81
N SER A 33 -8.02 24.84 6.80
CA SER A 33 -7.59 23.52 7.27
C SER A 33 -8.76 22.71 7.85
N ALA A 34 -9.72 23.36 8.51
CA ALA A 34 -10.89 22.68 9.08
C ALA A 34 -11.72 21.93 8.02
N ILE A 35 -11.82 22.47 6.80
CA ILE A 35 -12.56 21.83 5.69
C ILE A 35 -11.63 20.93 4.86
N ALA A 36 -10.38 21.34 4.66
CA ALA A 36 -9.44 20.62 3.80
C ALA A 36 -8.98 19.28 4.41
N ILE A 37 -8.68 19.24 5.71
CA ILE A 37 -8.15 18.05 6.39
C ILE A 37 -9.06 16.81 6.24
N PRO A 38 -10.37 16.85 6.57
CA PRO A 38 -11.21 15.65 6.48
C PRO A 38 -11.31 15.12 5.04
N ASN A 39 -11.39 16.02 4.05
CA ASN A 39 -11.41 15.64 2.63
C ASN A 39 -10.08 15.00 2.19
N PHE A 40 -8.96 15.55 2.67
CA PHE A 40 -7.63 15.04 2.38
C PHE A 40 -7.40 13.64 2.96
N LEU A 41 -7.92 13.35 4.16
CA LEU A 41 -7.84 12.01 4.76
C LEU A 41 -8.56 10.95 3.90
N GLY A 42 -9.75 11.24 3.37
CA GLY A 42 -10.44 10.34 2.46
C GLY A 42 -9.72 10.14 1.13
N TYR A 43 -8.98 11.15 0.66
CA TYR A 43 -8.13 11.03 -0.52
C TYR A 43 -6.93 10.11 -0.27
N ILE A 44 -6.28 10.22 0.89
CA ILE A 44 -5.18 9.32 1.29
C ILE A 44 -5.65 7.86 1.31
N ASP A 45 -6.86 7.59 1.82
CA ASP A 45 -7.42 6.23 1.83
C ASP A 45 -7.55 5.65 0.41
N LYS A 46 -7.99 6.46 -0.56
CA LYS A 46 -8.09 6.09 -1.97
C LYS A 46 -6.72 5.84 -2.60
N VAL A 47 -5.74 6.69 -2.30
CA VAL A 47 -4.36 6.52 -2.80
C VAL A 47 -3.76 5.22 -2.26
N ASN A 48 -3.87 4.97 -0.96
CA ASN A 48 -3.33 3.76 -0.34
C ASN A 48 -3.97 2.48 -0.90
N TYR A 49 -5.29 2.49 -1.12
CA TYR A 49 -5.98 1.38 -1.79
C TYR A 49 -5.47 1.18 -3.22
N SER A 50 -5.31 2.26 -3.99
CA SER A 50 -4.78 2.19 -5.36
C SER A 50 -3.35 1.65 -5.40
N VAL A 51 -2.51 2.01 -4.43
CA VAL A 51 -1.15 1.47 -4.27
C VAL A 51 -1.21 -0.04 -4.03
N ASP A 52 -2.13 -0.51 -3.18
CA ASP A 52 -2.24 -1.94 -2.90
C ASP A 52 -2.76 -2.75 -4.10
N VAL A 53 -3.71 -2.20 -4.87
CA VAL A 53 -4.14 -2.82 -6.14
C VAL A 53 -2.98 -2.88 -7.13
N SER A 54 -2.16 -1.83 -7.20
CA SER A 54 -0.95 -1.82 -8.05
C SER A 54 0.09 -2.84 -7.58
N ASN A 55 0.28 -2.99 -6.26
CA ASN A 55 1.15 -4.00 -5.67
C ASN A 55 0.67 -5.42 -5.99
N ALA A 56 -0.64 -5.68 -5.89
CA ALA A 56 -1.23 -6.92 -6.34
C ALA A 56 -0.97 -7.15 -7.84
N LYS A 57 -1.19 -6.15 -8.70
CA LYS A 57 -0.87 -6.28 -10.13
C LYS A 57 0.60 -6.66 -10.36
N MET A 58 1.55 -6.02 -9.68
CA MET A 58 2.97 -6.35 -9.81
C MET A 58 3.26 -7.80 -9.40
N MET A 59 2.64 -8.29 -8.33
CA MET A 59 2.76 -9.69 -7.91
C MET A 59 2.20 -10.66 -8.94
N TYR A 60 1.10 -10.30 -9.60
CA TYR A 60 0.52 -11.11 -10.69
C TYR A 60 1.46 -11.14 -11.90
N ASP A 61 1.92 -9.97 -12.35
CA ASP A 61 2.83 -9.86 -13.50
C ASP A 61 4.14 -10.62 -13.25
N ALA A 62 4.67 -10.55 -12.02
CA ALA A 62 5.87 -11.27 -11.61
C ALA A 62 5.69 -12.79 -11.70
N TYR A 63 4.53 -13.31 -11.27
CA TYR A 63 4.22 -14.73 -11.45
C TYR A 63 4.15 -15.11 -12.93
N VAL A 64 3.41 -14.34 -13.74
CA VAL A 64 3.22 -14.65 -15.17
C VAL A 64 4.57 -14.67 -15.89
N ALA A 65 5.47 -13.75 -15.55
CA ALA A 65 6.82 -13.73 -16.09
C ALA A 65 7.64 -14.96 -15.67
N ALA A 66 7.53 -15.40 -14.41
CA ALA A 66 8.23 -16.59 -13.91
C ALA A 66 7.73 -17.89 -14.55
N GLU A 67 6.42 -18.00 -14.81
CA GLU A 67 5.81 -19.13 -15.53
C GLU A 67 6.29 -19.16 -16.99
N ALA A 68 6.33 -18.02 -17.68
CA ALA A 68 6.84 -17.92 -19.05
C ALA A 68 8.33 -18.28 -19.17
N GLY A 69 9.10 -18.10 -18.10
CA GLY A 69 10.52 -18.46 -18.01
C GLY A 69 10.80 -19.97 -17.88
N GLY A 70 9.78 -20.82 -17.85
CA GLY A 70 9.94 -22.28 -17.75
C GLY A 70 10.20 -22.78 -16.33
N THR A 71 9.93 -21.97 -15.31
CA THR A 71 9.96 -22.41 -13.91
C THR A 71 8.75 -23.32 -13.65
N GLU A 72 8.91 -24.63 -13.84
CA GLU A 72 7.84 -25.60 -13.58
C GLU A 72 7.54 -25.70 -12.08
N LEU A 73 6.28 -25.42 -11.75
CA LEU A 73 5.74 -25.44 -10.41
C LEU A 73 5.22 -26.85 -10.06
N ILE A 74 6.01 -27.65 -9.32
CA ILE A 74 5.52 -28.92 -8.75
C ILE A 74 4.57 -28.60 -7.58
N LEU A 75 3.27 -28.69 -7.82
CA LEU A 75 2.26 -28.62 -6.77
C LEU A 75 2.11 -29.98 -6.08
N THR A 76 2.78 -30.15 -4.94
CA THR A 76 2.50 -31.29 -4.06
C THR A 76 1.29 -30.99 -3.18
N GLY A 77 0.10 -31.35 -3.67
CA GLY A 77 -1.07 -31.77 -2.87
C GLY A 77 -1.72 -30.74 -1.93
N GLY A 78 -2.96 -30.36 -2.23
CA GLY A 78 -3.94 -29.89 -1.24
C GLY A 78 -3.70 -28.47 -0.72
N VAL A 79 -4.22 -27.47 -1.45
CA VAL A 79 -4.25 -26.08 -0.99
C VAL A 79 -5.27 -25.93 0.14
N SER A 80 -4.82 -26.11 1.39
CA SER A 80 -5.51 -25.54 2.55
C SER A 80 -5.08 -24.07 2.71
N PRO A 81 -6.00 -23.15 3.06
CA PRO A 81 -5.67 -21.73 3.19
C PRO A 81 -4.52 -21.56 4.18
N ILE A 82 -3.44 -20.90 3.73
CA ILE A 82 -2.25 -20.61 4.53
C ILE A 82 -2.69 -19.71 5.70
N LYS A 83 -2.88 -20.33 6.87
CA LYS A 83 -3.07 -19.63 8.14
C LYS A 83 -1.72 -19.10 8.60
N TYR A 84 -1.52 -17.78 8.55
CA TYR A 84 -0.52 -17.13 9.40
C TYR A 84 -1.16 -16.92 10.78
N HIS A 85 -0.86 -17.82 11.71
CA HIS A 85 -1.04 -17.57 13.13
C HIS A 85 0.32 -17.62 13.82
N GLU A 86 0.56 -16.61 14.63
CA GLU A 86 1.68 -16.45 15.54
C GLU A 86 1.83 -17.69 16.45
N ASN A 87 3.07 -18.14 16.66
CA ASN A 87 3.46 -19.12 17.68
C ASN A 87 3.05 -20.60 17.55
N ARG A 88 3.08 -21.21 16.35
CA ARG A 88 3.28 -22.66 16.24
C ARG A 88 4.29 -23.01 15.14
N ASN A 89 5.17 -23.96 15.46
CA ASN A 89 6.21 -24.50 14.57
C ASN A 89 5.68 -24.74 13.15
N TYR A 90 6.28 -24.10 12.14
CA TYR A 90 6.08 -24.46 10.75
C TYR A 90 7.38 -25.00 10.17
N VAL A 91 7.30 -26.29 9.84
CA VAL A 91 8.32 -27.10 9.21
C VAL A 91 8.72 -26.45 7.89
N THR A 92 9.99 -26.11 7.74
CA THR A 92 10.63 -26.02 6.43
C THR A 92 10.83 -27.43 5.89
N PRO A 93 10.37 -27.70 4.66
CA PRO A 93 11.28 -28.36 3.73
C PRO A 93 11.18 -27.72 2.34
N ASN A 94 12.27 -27.07 1.91
CA ASN A 94 12.75 -26.95 0.52
C ASN A 94 11.77 -27.32 -0.63
N LEU A 95 10.70 -26.57 -0.83
CA LEU A 95 9.84 -26.64 -2.01
C LEU A 95 9.28 -25.23 -2.26
N LEU A 96 9.69 -24.59 -3.35
CA LEU A 96 9.22 -23.27 -3.77
C LEU A 96 7.69 -23.28 -3.90
N GLN A 97 6.96 -22.79 -2.89
CA GLN A 97 5.52 -22.63 -2.97
C GLN A 97 5.22 -21.51 -3.95
N LYS A 98 4.03 -21.47 -4.57
CA LYS A 98 3.69 -20.45 -5.58
C LYS A 98 3.81 -18.99 -5.09
N GLY A 99 3.74 -18.76 -3.76
CA GLY A 99 4.06 -17.47 -3.14
C GLY A 99 5.56 -17.17 -3.01
N ASP A 100 6.41 -18.20 -2.96
CA ASP A 100 7.87 -18.07 -2.99
C ASP A 100 8.35 -17.62 -4.37
N ILE A 101 7.72 -18.06 -5.47
CA ILE A 101 8.07 -17.56 -6.81
C ILE A 101 7.84 -16.06 -6.93
N VAL A 102 6.72 -15.54 -6.41
CA VAL A 102 6.47 -14.10 -6.41
C VAL A 102 7.50 -13.37 -5.54
N LYS A 103 7.84 -13.94 -4.38
CA LYS A 103 8.89 -13.39 -3.51
C LYS A 103 10.27 -13.45 -4.14
N GLU A 104 10.59 -14.49 -4.88
CA GLU A 104 11.85 -14.65 -5.60
C GLU A 104 11.95 -13.67 -6.77
N ALA A 105 10.86 -13.52 -7.54
CA ALA A 105 10.78 -12.59 -8.65
C ALA A 105 10.84 -11.12 -8.20
N LEU A 106 10.28 -10.79 -7.03
CA LEU A 106 10.24 -9.43 -6.50
C LEU A 106 11.32 -9.12 -5.45
N GLY A 107 12.03 -10.12 -4.93
CA GLY A 107 12.93 -10.01 -3.78
C GLY A 107 12.20 -9.84 -2.43
N GLU A 108 11.24 -8.93 -2.37
CA GLU A 108 10.39 -8.66 -1.21
C GLU A 108 8.92 -8.54 -1.62
N VAL A 109 8.01 -9.12 -0.82
CA VAL A 109 6.58 -9.00 -1.07
C VAL A 109 6.12 -7.64 -0.53
N PRO A 110 5.47 -6.79 -1.34
CA PRO A 110 5.02 -5.47 -0.90
C PRO A 110 4.03 -5.60 0.26
N GLU A 111 4.13 -4.68 1.22
CA GLU A 111 3.16 -4.57 2.32
C GLU A 111 1.91 -3.80 1.91
N CYS A 112 0.77 -4.19 2.49
CA CYS A 112 -0.47 -3.45 2.37
C CYS A 112 -0.35 -2.06 3.01
N LYS A 113 -0.76 -1.01 2.30
CA LYS A 113 -0.73 0.39 2.75
C LYS A 113 -2.09 0.88 3.24
N THR A 114 -3.17 0.29 2.76
CA THR A 114 -4.52 0.68 3.17
C THR A 114 -4.87 0.15 4.55
N LYS A 115 -5.55 0.97 5.36
CA LYS A 115 -5.98 0.61 6.72
C LYS A 115 -7.06 -0.47 6.75
N TYR A 116 -7.68 -0.75 5.61
CA TYR A 116 -8.77 -1.73 5.50
C TYR A 116 -8.27 -3.16 5.33
N PHE A 117 -7.03 -3.35 4.86
CA PHE A 117 -6.44 -4.68 4.68
C PHE A 117 -5.74 -5.13 5.96
N ARG A 118 -5.55 -6.44 6.08
CA ARG A 118 -4.54 -7.02 6.97
C ARG A 118 -3.15 -6.90 6.34
N GLU A 119 -2.14 -7.23 7.11
CA GLU A 119 -0.72 -6.92 6.83
C GLU A 119 -0.15 -7.53 5.55
N ARG A 120 -0.82 -8.52 4.92
CA ARG A 120 -0.23 -9.30 3.83
C ARG A 120 -1.20 -9.60 2.69
N PHE A 121 -0.62 -9.67 1.49
CA PHE A 121 -1.25 -10.27 0.31
C PHE A 121 -1.13 -11.80 0.37
N HIS A 122 -2.14 -12.48 -0.17
CA HIS A 122 -2.20 -13.93 -0.31
C HIS A 122 -2.29 -14.27 -1.79
N VAL A 123 -1.37 -15.09 -2.28
CA VAL A 123 -1.38 -15.56 -3.66
C VAL A 123 -2.06 -16.92 -3.70
N GLN A 124 -3.15 -17.02 -4.45
CA GLN A 124 -3.81 -18.28 -4.75
C GLN A 124 -3.63 -18.57 -6.23
N VAL A 125 -3.35 -19.83 -6.58
CA VAL A 125 -3.30 -20.23 -7.97
C VAL A 125 -4.28 -21.37 -8.20
N ASN A 126 -5.26 -21.11 -9.05
CA ASN A 126 -6.29 -22.04 -9.45
C ASN A 126 -5.87 -22.74 -10.75
N ASP A 127 -6.10 -24.04 -10.78
CA ASP A 127 -5.84 -24.99 -11.87
C ASP A 127 -4.39 -25.22 -12.33
N ILE A 128 -4.06 -26.51 -12.37
CA ILE A 128 -2.91 -27.12 -13.07
C ILE A 128 -3.38 -28.22 -14.03
N ASN A 129 -4.66 -28.60 -13.99
CA ASN A 129 -5.17 -29.84 -14.57
C ASN A 129 -6.13 -29.64 -15.74
N ASN A 130 -6.33 -28.41 -16.22
CA ASN A 130 -7.15 -28.17 -17.40
C ASN A 130 -6.27 -28.18 -18.66
N SER A 131 -6.74 -28.86 -19.69
CA SER A 131 -6.12 -29.08 -21.01
C SER A 131 -5.76 -27.81 -21.81
N SER A 132 -5.78 -26.64 -21.17
CA SER A 132 -5.34 -25.33 -21.65
C SER A 132 -3.92 -24.95 -21.21
N GLY A 133 -3.31 -25.67 -20.25
CA GLY A 133 -1.90 -25.54 -19.88
C GLY A 133 -1.48 -24.20 -19.26
N LYS A 134 -2.42 -23.40 -18.74
CA LYS A 134 -2.14 -22.09 -18.13
C LYS A 134 -2.73 -22.01 -16.73
N ALA A 135 -1.90 -21.68 -15.74
CA ALA A 135 -2.36 -21.50 -14.37
C ALA A 135 -3.10 -20.15 -14.22
N HIS A 136 -4.22 -20.14 -13.47
CA HIS A 136 -4.95 -18.90 -13.19
C HIS A 136 -4.59 -18.36 -11.80
N ILE A 137 -3.84 -17.26 -11.73
CA ILE A 137 -3.45 -16.63 -10.45
C ILE A 137 -4.50 -15.63 -10.00
N ILE A 138 -4.79 -15.67 -8.72
CA ILE A 138 -5.65 -14.73 -8.03
C ILE A 138 -4.90 -14.20 -6.83
N ILE A 139 -4.91 -12.88 -6.65
CA ILE A 139 -4.36 -12.27 -5.45
C ILE A 139 -5.51 -11.89 -4.55
N LYS A 140 -5.39 -12.29 -3.30
CA LYS A 140 -6.39 -12.07 -2.27
C LYS A 140 -5.82 -11.31 -1.09
N VAL A 141 -6.68 -10.57 -0.41
CA VAL A 141 -6.37 -9.85 0.83
C VAL A 141 -7.46 -10.12 1.86
N TYR A 142 -7.10 -10.14 3.13
CA TYR A 142 -8.10 -10.16 4.20
C TYR A 142 -8.47 -8.73 4.57
N LYS A 143 -9.77 -8.45 4.66
CA LYS A 143 -10.25 -7.22 5.30
C LYS A 143 -10.05 -7.33 6.81
N LYS A 144 -9.64 -6.23 7.46
CA LYS A 144 -9.51 -6.17 8.92
C LYS A 144 -10.86 -6.48 9.58
N GLY A 145 -10.88 -7.46 10.48
CA GLY A 145 -12.09 -7.92 11.16
C GLY A 145 -12.81 -9.10 10.47
N ASN A 146 -12.38 -9.47 9.26
CA ASN A 146 -13.00 -10.56 8.50
C ASN A 146 -12.07 -11.77 8.42
N THR A 147 -12.68 -12.96 8.37
CA THR A 147 -11.96 -14.24 8.29
C THR A 147 -11.87 -14.79 6.87
N GLU A 148 -12.66 -14.25 5.95
CA GLU A 148 -12.66 -14.66 4.54
C GLU A 148 -11.77 -13.72 3.70
N PRO A 149 -10.92 -14.27 2.83
CA PRO A 149 -10.10 -13.47 1.92
C PRO A 149 -10.91 -13.01 0.70
N TYR A 150 -10.61 -11.81 0.21
CA TYR A 150 -11.25 -11.18 -0.93
C TYR A 150 -10.29 -11.07 -2.11
N GLN A 151 -10.76 -11.32 -3.32
CA GLN A 151 -9.99 -11.10 -4.54
C GLN A 151 -9.73 -9.59 -4.73
N ILE A 152 -8.49 -9.24 -5.05
CA ILE A 152 -8.08 -7.88 -5.41
C ILE A 152 -7.44 -7.80 -6.80
N TYR A 153 -7.06 -8.94 -7.37
CA TYR A 153 -6.57 -9.02 -8.75
C TYR A 153 -6.90 -10.42 -9.30
N PRO A 154 -7.30 -10.56 -10.59
CA PRO A 154 -7.25 -9.58 -11.68
C PRO A 154 -8.33 -8.50 -11.68
N ASP A 155 -9.47 -8.77 -11.06
CA ASP A 155 -10.61 -7.84 -11.03
C ASP A 155 -10.75 -7.21 -9.63
N PRO A 156 -10.06 -6.08 -9.34
CA PRO A 156 -10.18 -5.40 -8.06
C PRO A 156 -11.59 -4.83 -7.86
N PRO A 157 -12.20 -4.98 -6.66
CA PRO A 157 -13.41 -4.24 -6.32
C PRO A 157 -13.13 -2.73 -6.23
N THR A 158 -14.16 -1.89 -6.20
CA THR A 158 -13.95 -0.47 -5.84
C THR A 158 -13.61 -0.33 -4.36
N LEU A 159 -12.96 0.77 -3.96
CA LEU A 159 -12.73 1.03 -2.53
C LEU A 159 -14.07 1.09 -1.76
N ASP A 160 -15.10 1.70 -2.36
CA ASP A 160 -16.41 1.82 -1.71
C ASP A 160 -17.06 0.45 -1.52
N ASP A 161 -17.00 -0.43 -2.53
CA ASP A 161 -17.44 -1.83 -2.42
C ASP A 161 -16.66 -2.58 -1.34
N PHE A 162 -15.34 -2.37 -1.29
CA PHE A 162 -14.48 -3.00 -0.29
C PHE A 162 -14.83 -2.58 1.14
N ILE A 163 -15.06 -1.28 1.36
CA ILE A 163 -15.46 -0.73 2.66
C ILE A 163 -16.84 -1.27 3.06
N GLN A 164 -17.79 -1.30 2.12
CA GLN A 164 -19.18 -1.71 2.37
C GLN A 164 -19.35 -3.24 2.45
N GLY A 165 -18.40 -4.02 1.95
CA GLY A 165 -18.53 -5.48 1.90
C GLY A 165 -19.42 -5.97 0.76
N THR A 166 -19.79 -5.11 -0.17
CA THR A 166 -20.62 -5.42 -1.34
C THR A 166 -19.75 -5.91 -2.49
N ASN A 167 -20.28 -6.81 -3.34
CA ASN A 167 -19.59 -7.27 -4.56
C ASN A 167 -18.18 -7.89 -4.36
N LEU A 168 -17.88 -8.40 -3.16
CA LEU A 168 -16.55 -8.95 -2.83
C LEU A 168 -16.32 -10.42 -3.26
N LYS A 169 -16.93 -10.89 -4.35
CA LYS A 169 -16.86 -12.30 -4.79
C LYS A 169 -15.79 -12.55 -5.83
#